data_AF-A0A1D2RBQ2-F1
#
_entry.id   AF-A0A1D2RBQ2-F1
#
_cell.length_a   1.000
_cell.length_b   1.000
_cell.length_c   1.000
_cell.angle_alpha   90.00
_cell.angle_beta   90.00
_cell.angle_gamma   90.00
#
_symmetry.space_group_name_H-M   'P 1'
#
loop_
_entity.id
_entity.type
_entity.pdbx_description
1 polymer ?
#
loop_
_entity_poly.entity_id
_entity_poly.type
_entity_poly.pdbx_seq_one_letter_code
_entity_poly.pdbx_strand_id
1 'polypeptide(L)'
;MARDKTQNSNLASEFYVASQLFRVGYVVTITLGHTKEIDLIVVHPDGRTITIDVKGLKNTTNWPLSPKLEKEDHFFVLVSYLNKFADLNIHPDVFVVPSLEIKSLLTPWSGKAQVKQKGVRYRDAKNSKYKDAWELLFK
;
A
#
# COMPACT_ATOMS: atom_id res chain seq x y z
N MET A 1 -11.53 22.72 10.17
CA MET A 1 -10.90 21.40 10.44
C MET A 1 -11.34 20.41 9.38
N ALA A 2 -10.46 20.05 8.44
CA ALA A 2 -10.81 19.12 7.33
C ALA A 2 -9.58 18.40 6.72
N ARG A 3 -8.46 18.31 7.44
CA ARG A 3 -7.25 17.57 7.01
C ARG A 3 -7.22 16.11 7.47
N ASP A 4 -8.16 15.72 8.35
CA ASP A 4 -8.05 14.52 9.20
C ASP A 4 -8.56 13.20 8.57
N LYS A 5 -9.43 13.27 7.55
CA LYS A 5 -10.12 12.05 7.09
C LYS A 5 -9.21 11.09 6.31
N THR A 6 -8.26 11.58 5.52
CA THR A 6 -7.37 10.72 4.71
C THR A 6 -6.17 10.20 5.52
N GLN A 7 -5.67 10.99 6.47
CA GLN A 7 -4.55 10.59 7.33
C GLN A 7 -4.92 9.35 8.15
N ASN A 8 -6.12 9.31 8.73
CA ASN A 8 -6.55 8.17 9.53
C ASN A 8 -6.63 6.85 8.75
N SER A 9 -6.96 6.87 7.45
CA SER A 9 -6.97 5.64 6.65
C SER A 9 -5.58 5.15 6.28
N ASN A 10 -4.62 6.04 6.03
CA ASN A 10 -3.24 5.63 5.78
C ASN A 10 -2.63 5.02 7.03
N LEU A 11 -2.71 5.74 8.17
CA LEU A 11 -2.18 5.25 9.43
C LEU A 11 -2.82 3.92 9.85
N ALA A 12 -4.15 3.78 9.74
CA ALA A 12 -4.82 2.51 9.98
C ALA A 12 -4.31 1.39 9.06
N SER A 13 -3.99 1.70 7.80
CA SER A 13 -3.45 0.73 6.85
C SER A 13 -2.02 0.34 7.20
N GLU A 14 -1.16 1.28 7.62
CA GLU A 14 0.21 1.01 8.07
C GLU A 14 0.21 0.03 9.24
N PHE A 15 -0.61 0.30 10.27
CA PHE A 15 -0.78 -0.61 11.40
C PHE A 15 -1.42 -1.95 11.01
N TYR A 16 -2.39 -1.95 10.10
CA TYR A 16 -3.00 -3.18 9.59
C TYR A 16 -1.95 -4.06 8.92
N VAL A 17 -1.17 -3.52 7.99
CA VAL A 17 -0.11 -4.24 7.26
C VAL A 17 0.94 -4.75 8.23
N ALA A 18 1.44 -3.89 9.14
CA ALA A 18 2.38 -4.32 10.17
C ALA A 18 1.84 -5.50 10.99
N SER A 19 0.56 -5.45 11.39
CA SER A 19 -0.07 -6.56 12.12
C SER A 19 -0.13 -7.86 11.32
N GLN A 20 -0.29 -7.82 9.99
CA GLN A 20 -0.25 -9.03 9.16
C GLN A 20 1.14 -9.64 9.17
N LEU A 21 2.15 -8.79 8.97
CA LEU A 21 3.55 -9.19 8.86
C LEU A 21 4.08 -9.75 10.18
N PHE A 22 3.72 -9.15 11.32
CA PHE A 22 4.06 -9.70 12.64
C PHE A 22 3.49 -11.11 12.86
N ARG A 23 2.27 -11.39 12.38
CA ARG A 23 1.64 -12.72 12.55
C ARG A 23 2.35 -13.84 11.79
N VAL A 24 3.07 -13.50 10.73
CA VAL A 24 3.86 -14.47 9.94
C VAL A 24 5.34 -14.48 10.33
N GLY A 25 5.71 -13.85 11.45
CA GLY A 25 7.03 -13.94 12.05
C GLY A 25 8.05 -12.92 11.57
N TYR A 26 7.64 -11.91 10.79
CA TYR A 26 8.53 -10.80 10.42
C TYR A 26 8.69 -9.81 11.57
N VAL A 27 9.87 -9.18 11.64
CA VAL A 27 10.08 -8.00 12.49
C VAL A 27 9.77 -6.77 11.64
N VAL A 28 8.96 -5.85 12.17
CA VAL A 28 8.51 -4.65 11.46
C VAL A 28 8.79 -3.41 12.30
N THR A 29 9.35 -2.38 11.67
CA THR A 29 9.50 -1.03 12.23
C THR A 29 8.64 -0.08 11.42
N ILE A 30 7.70 0.61 12.09
CA ILE A 30 6.94 1.72 11.50
C ILE A 30 7.80 2.97 11.58
N THR A 31 8.02 3.65 10.47
CA THR A 31 8.81 4.89 10.45
C THR A 31 7.96 6.08 10.88
N LEU A 32 8.49 6.90 11.78
CA LEU A 32 7.84 8.12 12.23
C LEU A 32 8.60 9.34 11.68
N GLY A 33 7.85 10.33 11.19
CA GLY A 33 8.40 11.57 10.63
C GLY A 33 8.24 11.67 9.11
N HIS A 34 8.85 12.69 8.51
CA HIS A 34 8.76 12.96 7.07
C HIS A 34 9.72 12.09 6.24
N THR A 35 9.88 10.80 6.56
CA THR A 35 10.51 9.82 5.67
C THR A 35 9.58 9.56 4.49
N LYS A 36 9.57 10.49 3.55
CA LYS A 36 8.77 10.37 2.32
C LYS A 36 9.17 9.06 1.65
N GLU A 37 8.20 8.16 1.44
CA GLU A 37 8.31 6.90 0.65
C GLU A 37 8.66 5.61 1.40
N ILE A 38 8.95 5.65 2.70
CA ILE A 38 9.11 4.42 3.49
C ILE A 38 8.22 4.58 4.71
N ASP A 39 7.20 3.75 4.82
CA ASP A 39 6.28 3.72 5.96
C ASP A 39 6.63 2.54 6.90
N LEU A 40 7.08 1.42 6.34
CA LEU A 40 7.56 0.26 7.09
C LEU A 40 8.95 -0.21 6.62
N ILE A 41 9.77 -0.64 7.57
CA ILE A 41 10.96 -1.47 7.35
C ILE A 41 10.65 -2.87 7.88
N VAL A 42 10.86 -3.89 7.06
CA VAL A 42 10.51 -5.29 7.38
C VAL A 42 11.75 -6.15 7.30
N VAL A 43 12.03 -6.91 8.36
CA VAL A 43 13.17 -7.81 8.46
C VAL A 43 12.66 -9.26 8.49
N HIS A 44 13.12 -10.05 7.53
CA HIS A 44 12.89 -11.48 7.45
C HIS A 44 13.73 -12.22 8.49
N PRO A 45 13.27 -13.36 9.06
CA PRO A 45 14.05 -14.14 10.03
C PRO A 45 15.46 -14.56 9.58
N ASP A 46 15.71 -14.61 8.27
CA ASP A 46 17.04 -14.92 7.69
C ASP A 46 17.97 -13.69 7.56
N GLY A 47 17.52 -12.51 8.00
CA GLY A 47 18.29 -11.27 7.99
C GLY A 47 18.07 -10.38 6.76
N ARG A 48 17.33 -10.83 5.73
CA ARG A 48 16.97 -9.96 4.60
C ARG A 48 16.05 -8.83 5.07
N THR A 49 16.19 -7.66 4.46
CA THR A 49 15.39 -6.47 4.77
C THR A 49 14.74 -5.93 3.52
N ILE A 50 13.48 -5.50 3.63
CA ILE A 50 12.75 -4.76 2.59
C ILE A 50 12.11 -3.51 3.19
N THR A 51 11.65 -2.62 2.32
CA THR A 51 10.90 -1.41 2.68
C THR A 51 9.52 -1.41 2.02
N ILE A 52 8.53 -0.83 2.70
CA ILE A 52 7.15 -0.76 2.20
C ILE A 52 6.63 0.67 2.27
N ASP A 53 6.03 1.15 1.18
CA ASP A 53 5.13 2.30 1.13
C ASP A 53 3.68 1.79 1.19
N VAL A 54 2.93 2.20 2.21
CA VAL A 54 1.52 1.80 2.42
C VAL A 54 0.58 2.91 1.95
N LYS A 55 -0.40 2.54 1.12
CA LYS A 55 -1.48 3.46 0.73
C LYS A 55 -2.85 2.94 1.14
N GLY A 56 -3.52 3.69 2.02
CA GLY A 56 -4.86 3.38 2.49
C GLY A 56 -5.96 4.09 1.69
N LEU A 57 -7.05 3.38 1.44
CA LEU A 57 -8.25 3.90 0.77
C LEU A 57 -9.51 3.41 1.48
N LYS A 58 -10.36 4.34 1.92
CA LYS A 58 -11.62 3.98 2.61
C LYS A 58 -12.65 3.32 1.70
N ASN A 59 -12.54 3.53 0.39
CA ASN A 59 -13.51 3.16 -0.62
C ASN A 59 -12.86 2.29 -1.72
N THR A 60 -13.57 2.09 -2.83
CA THR A 60 -13.15 1.28 -3.98
C THR A 60 -12.82 2.15 -5.21
N THR A 61 -12.26 3.36 -4.99
CA THR A 61 -11.88 4.28 -6.08
C THR A 61 -10.43 4.06 -6.53
N ASN A 62 -9.54 5.00 -6.26
CA ASN A 62 -8.14 4.97 -6.73
C ASN A 62 -7.20 5.44 -5.62
N TRP A 63 -6.05 4.80 -5.51
CA TRP A 63 -4.95 5.30 -4.69
C TRP A 63 -4.13 6.32 -5.49
N PRO A 64 -4.06 7.60 -5.07
CA PRO A 64 -3.18 8.56 -5.71
C PRO A 64 -1.73 8.17 -5.44
N LEU A 65 -0.94 7.99 -6.50
CA LEU A 65 0.42 7.49 -6.43
C LEU A 65 1.35 8.28 -7.33
N SER A 66 2.52 8.59 -6.80
CA SER A 66 3.66 9.13 -7.53
C SER A 66 4.90 8.41 -7.02
N PRO A 67 5.13 7.17 -7.48
CA PRO A 67 6.28 6.36 -7.06
C PRO A 67 7.57 7.10 -7.36
N LYS A 68 8.51 7.05 -6.43
CA LYS A 68 9.80 7.76 -6.51
C LYS A 68 10.97 6.86 -6.19
N LEU A 69 10.79 5.94 -5.26
CA LEU A 69 11.71 4.85 -5.03
C LEU A 69 11.38 3.72 -6.02
N GLU A 70 12.39 3.23 -6.74
CA GLU A 70 12.31 2.11 -7.68
C GLU A 70 13.46 1.16 -7.37
N LYS A 71 13.18 0.15 -6.55
CA LYS A 71 14.18 -0.81 -6.07
C LYS A 71 13.58 -2.20 -5.94
N GLU A 72 14.42 -3.23 -6.02
CA GLU A 72 14.03 -4.64 -5.87
C GLU A 72 13.50 -4.95 -4.45
N ASP A 73 14.06 -4.29 -3.43
CA ASP A 73 13.73 -4.45 -2.01
C ASP A 73 12.69 -3.42 -1.52
N HIS A 74 11.94 -2.80 -2.42
CA HIS A 74 10.88 -1.86 -2.10
C HIS A 74 9.53 -2.31 -2.66
N PHE A 75 8.48 -2.18 -1.87
CA PHE A 75 7.13 -2.60 -2.23
C PHE A 75 6.10 -1.52 -1.91
N PHE A 76 5.02 -1.51 -2.70
CA PHE A 76 3.79 -0.79 -2.36
C PHE A 76 2.78 -1.79 -1.81
N VAL A 77 2.18 -1.47 -0.67
CA VAL A 77 1.02 -2.22 -0.15
C VAL A 77 -0.21 -1.33 -0.17
N LEU A 78 -1.14 -1.65 -1.06
CA LEU A 78 -2.38 -0.90 -1.26
C LEU A 78 -3.51 -1.56 -0.47
N VAL A 79 -4.20 -0.80 0.36
CA VAL A 79 -5.26 -1.30 1.25
C VAL A 79 -6.57 -0.59 0.94
N SER A 80 -7.64 -1.34 0.68
CA SER A 80 -9.00 -0.81 0.47
C SER A 80 -9.98 -1.36 1.48
N TYR A 81 -10.68 -0.48 2.19
CA TYR A 81 -11.72 -0.84 3.17
C TYR A 81 -13.11 -0.91 2.56
N LEU A 82 -13.25 -0.98 1.24
CA LEU A 82 -14.50 -1.36 0.56
C LEU A 82 -15.74 -0.50 0.88
N ASN A 83 -15.58 0.79 1.20
CA ASN A 83 -16.62 1.69 1.71
C ASN A 83 -17.15 1.33 3.11
N LYS A 84 -16.44 0.48 3.84
CA LYS A 84 -16.78 -0.04 5.17
C LYS A 84 -15.72 0.27 6.21
N PHE A 85 -15.01 1.41 6.08
CA PHE A 85 -13.88 1.78 6.95
C PHE A 85 -14.20 1.78 8.46
N ALA A 86 -15.43 2.05 8.86
CA ALA A 86 -15.84 2.06 10.26
C ALA A 86 -16.30 0.69 10.79
N ASP A 87 -16.45 -0.32 9.92
CA ASP A 87 -16.85 -1.67 10.30
C ASP A 87 -15.61 -2.53 10.56
N LEU A 88 -15.32 -2.76 11.85
CA LEU A 88 -14.15 -3.50 12.30
C LEU A 88 -14.19 -4.99 11.97
N ASN A 89 -15.34 -5.53 11.53
CA ASN A 89 -15.48 -6.94 11.16
C ASN A 89 -15.06 -7.21 9.71
N ILE A 90 -14.79 -6.16 8.93
CA ILE A 90 -14.42 -6.27 7.52
C ILE A 90 -12.90 -6.36 7.39
N HIS A 91 -12.46 -7.39 6.67
CA HIS A 91 -11.10 -7.49 6.19
C HIS A 91 -10.95 -6.61 4.94
N PRO A 92 -10.00 -5.66 4.91
CA PRO A 92 -9.76 -4.87 3.71
C PRO A 92 -9.18 -5.74 2.60
N ASP A 93 -9.42 -5.34 1.35
CA ASP A 93 -8.67 -5.90 0.22
C ASP A 93 -7.23 -5.35 0.27
N VAL A 94 -6.25 -6.24 0.09
CA VAL A 94 -4.82 -5.89 0.09
C VAL A 94 -4.18 -6.25 -1.24
N PHE A 95 -3.28 -5.39 -1.71
CA PHE A 95 -2.50 -5.61 -2.91
C PHE A 95 -1.02 -5.35 -2.64
N VAL A 96 -0.18 -6.35 -2.86
CA VAL A 96 1.28 -6.29 -2.67
C VAL A 96 1.93 -6.16 -4.04
N VAL A 97 2.60 -5.03 -4.28
CA VAL A 97 3.15 -4.71 -5.61
C VAL A 97 4.65 -4.40 -5.48
N PRO A 98 5.54 -5.13 -6.17
CA PRO A 98 6.94 -4.77 -6.26
C PRO A 98 7.09 -3.36 -6.84
N SER A 99 8.00 -2.57 -6.27
CA SER A 99 8.19 -1.18 -6.68
C SER A 99 8.61 -1.04 -8.15
N LEU A 100 9.25 -2.06 -8.72
CA LEU A 100 9.63 -2.07 -10.13
C LEU A 100 8.43 -2.28 -11.08
N GLU A 101 7.34 -2.87 -10.58
CA GLU A 101 6.15 -3.19 -11.38
C GLU A 101 5.03 -2.13 -11.23
N ILE A 102 5.06 -1.29 -10.19
CA ILE A 102 3.99 -0.32 -9.86
C ILE A 102 3.65 0.63 -11.02
N LYS A 103 4.64 1.04 -11.82
CA LYS A 103 4.45 1.96 -12.95
C LYS A 103 3.49 1.41 -13.99
N SER A 104 3.49 0.08 -14.20
CA SER A 104 2.59 -0.58 -15.15
C SER A 104 1.11 -0.48 -14.75
N LEU A 105 0.83 -0.20 -13.47
CA LEU A 105 -0.53 -0.07 -12.92
C LEU A 105 -1.01 1.38 -12.84
N LEU A 106 -0.15 2.35 -13.14
CA LEU A 106 -0.49 3.77 -13.03
C LEU A 106 -1.41 4.20 -14.17
N THR A 107 -2.55 4.78 -13.81
CA THR A 107 -3.50 5.39 -14.73
C THR A 107 -3.67 6.88 -14.42
N PRO A 108 -3.98 7.72 -15.42
CA PRO A 108 -4.32 9.13 -15.18
C PRO A 108 -5.54 9.26 -14.28
N TRP A 109 -5.47 10.16 -13.31
CA TRP A 109 -6.61 10.49 -12.46
C TRP A 109 -7.74 11.06 -13.32
N SER A 110 -8.96 10.53 -13.18
CA SER A 110 -10.14 10.81 -14.05
C SER A 110 -10.11 10.24 -15.48
N GLY A 111 -9.10 9.45 -15.86
CA GLY A 111 -8.99 8.87 -17.20
C GLY A 111 -8.67 9.88 -18.32
N LYS A 112 -8.55 11.18 -18.00
CA LYS A 112 -8.11 12.22 -18.92
C LYS A 112 -6.59 12.28 -18.91
N ALA A 113 -5.96 12.04 -20.07
CA ALA A 113 -4.50 12.01 -20.23
C ALA A 113 -3.79 13.32 -19.80
N GLN A 114 -4.51 14.44 -19.79
CA GLN A 114 -4.01 15.76 -19.40
C GLN A 114 -3.82 15.93 -17.88
N VAL A 115 -4.35 15.01 -17.05
CA VAL A 115 -4.25 15.11 -15.59
C VAL A 115 -2.89 14.58 -15.13
N LYS A 116 -2.09 15.45 -14.50
CA LYS A 116 -0.75 15.12 -14.02
C LYS A 116 -0.76 14.07 -12.89
N GLN A 117 -1.80 14.06 -12.05
CA GLN A 117 -1.91 13.08 -10.97
C GLN A 117 -2.20 11.71 -11.56
N LYS A 118 -1.40 10.71 -11.17
CA LYS A 118 -1.63 9.30 -11.49
C LYS A 118 -2.05 8.53 -10.24
N GLY A 119 -2.58 7.34 -10.45
CA GLY A 119 -2.94 6.44 -9.38
C GLY A 119 -3.23 5.03 -9.87
N VAL A 120 -3.33 4.11 -8.92
CA VAL A 120 -3.80 2.74 -9.17
C VAL A 120 -5.30 2.69 -8.90
N ARG A 121 -6.08 2.17 -9.84
CA ARG A 121 -7.54 2.04 -9.65
C ARG A 121 -7.83 0.72 -8.95
N TYR A 122 -8.70 0.75 -7.94
CA TYR A 122 -9.15 -0.44 -7.23
C TYR A 122 -9.67 -1.51 -8.19
N ARG A 123 -10.47 -1.13 -9.19
CA ARG A 123 -11.03 -2.09 -10.16
C ARG A 123 -9.96 -2.86 -10.95
N ASP A 124 -8.82 -2.23 -11.24
CA ASP A 124 -7.74 -2.86 -11.99
C ASP A 124 -6.90 -3.73 -11.06
N ALA A 125 -6.59 -3.23 -9.86
CA ALA A 125 -5.87 -3.97 -8.83
C ALA A 125 -6.63 -5.23 -8.37
N LYS A 126 -7.96 -5.13 -8.19
CA LYS A 126 -8.82 -6.22 -7.71
C LYS A 126 -8.70 -7.50 -8.54
N ASN A 127 -8.50 -7.37 -9.85
CA ASN A 127 -8.41 -8.48 -10.79
C ASN A 127 -6.96 -8.80 -11.19
N SER A 128 -5.98 -8.19 -10.53
CA SER A 128 -4.55 -8.38 -10.83
C SER A 128 -3.95 -9.54 -10.03
N LYS A 129 -2.77 -9.99 -10.46
CA LYS A 129 -1.93 -10.97 -9.74
C LYS A 129 -1.44 -10.48 -8.37
N TYR A 130 -1.63 -9.21 -8.02
CA TYR A 130 -1.09 -8.60 -6.80
C TYR A 130 -2.04 -8.69 -5.61
N LYS A 131 -3.28 -9.15 -5.82
CA LYS A 131 -4.25 -9.29 -4.74
C LYS A 131 -3.79 -10.36 -3.75
N ASP A 132 -3.69 -9.99 -2.47
CA ASP A 132 -3.23 -10.85 -1.37
C ASP A 132 -1.87 -11.52 -1.62
N ALA A 133 -1.04 -10.94 -2.51
CA ALA A 133 0.20 -11.52 -3.00
C ALA A 133 1.38 -11.35 -2.02
N TRP A 134 1.17 -11.70 -0.75
CA TRP A 134 2.16 -11.60 0.33
C TRP A 134 3.42 -12.43 0.06
N GLU A 135 3.30 -13.50 -0.72
CA GLU A 135 4.40 -14.36 -1.16
C GLU A 135 5.39 -13.67 -2.10
N LEU A 136 5.07 -12.48 -2.62
CA LEU A 136 6.02 -11.67 -3.38
C LEU A 136 7.07 -11.01 -2.48
N LEU A 137 6.78 -10.85 -1.18
CA LEU A 137 7.75 -10.35 -0.22
C LEU A 137 8.86 -11.39 -0.06
N PHE A 138 10.11 -10.98 -0.25
CA PHE A 138 11.29 -11.84 -0.11
C PHE A 138 11.35 -13.03 -1.09
N LYS A 139 10.66 -12.97 -2.22
CA LYS A 139 10.83 -13.91 -3.34
C LYS A 139 12.01 -13.51 -4.21
#